data_AF-A0A4Q0IYV2-F1
#
_entry.id   AF-A0A4Q0IYV2-F1
#
_cell.length_a   1.000
_cell.length_b   1.000
_cell.length_c   1.000
_cell.angle_alpha   90.00
_cell.angle_beta   90.00
_cell.angle_gamma   90.00
#
_symmetry.space_group_name_H-M   'P 1'
#
loop_
_entity.id
_entity.type
_entity.pdbx_description
1 polymer ?
#
loop_
_entity_poly.entity_id
_entity_poly.type
_entity_poly.pdbx_seq_one_letter_code
_entity_poly.pdbx_strand_id
1 'polypeptide(L)'
;MKKLLSTLFAFAVIASMTVIASCGGSSAPSNENVKAAIEKYDKGDNLTESDWSAVIGYVDAAMDDMLPIYKEINEAQSSGDYSKLESIQGKAEKLNEKYKYLFEAIAIMENCDDNVEIGKANEEKAEKLLKKMGDAGVL
;
A
#
# COMPACT_ATOMS: atom_id res chain seq x y z
N MET A 1 -6.77 11.40 -7.10
CA MET A 1 -6.97 10.19 -6.26
C MET A 1 -7.59 9.02 -7.01
N LYS A 2 -8.64 9.15 -7.84
CA LYS A 2 -9.16 8.05 -8.72
C LYS A 2 -8.12 7.26 -9.55
N LYS A 3 -6.92 7.80 -9.75
CA LYS A 3 -5.80 7.16 -10.46
C LYS A 3 -5.03 6.12 -9.60
N LEU A 4 -5.04 6.26 -8.27
CA LEU A 4 -4.33 5.37 -7.34
C LEU A 4 -4.83 3.93 -7.44
N LEU A 5 -6.16 3.76 -7.41
CA LEU A 5 -6.80 2.46 -7.58
C LEU A 5 -6.42 1.79 -8.91
N SER A 6 -6.40 2.53 -10.02
CA SER A 6 -6.06 1.97 -11.34
C SER A 6 -4.59 1.50 -11.46
N THR A 7 -3.65 2.16 -10.79
CA THR A 7 -2.22 1.78 -10.83
C THR A 7 -1.93 0.59 -9.91
N LEU A 8 -2.58 0.49 -8.75
CA LEU A 8 -2.49 -0.70 -7.87
C LEU A 8 -3.28 -1.89 -8.42
N PHE A 9 -4.36 -1.66 -9.17
CA PHE A 9 -5.07 -2.72 -9.90
C PHE A 9 -4.16 -3.44 -10.91
N ALA A 10 -3.13 -2.77 -11.44
CA ALA A 10 -2.15 -3.41 -12.32
C ALA A 10 -1.33 -4.51 -11.62
N PHE A 11 -1.19 -4.45 -10.29
CA PHE A 11 -0.61 -5.52 -9.48
C PHE A 11 -1.63 -6.63 -9.15
N ALA A 12 -2.90 -6.28 -8.95
CA ALA A 12 -3.97 -7.24 -8.63
C ALA A 12 -4.29 -8.21 -9.79
N VAL A 13 -3.98 -7.86 -11.04
CA VAL A 13 -4.21 -8.72 -12.21
C VAL A 13 -3.28 -9.95 -12.23
N ILE A 14 -2.20 -9.98 -11.44
CA ILE A 14 -1.21 -11.06 -11.45
C ILE A 14 -1.42 -12.06 -10.31
N ALA A 15 -2.07 -11.68 -9.20
CA ALA A 15 -2.20 -12.52 -8.01
C ALA A 15 -3.50 -13.34 -8.00
N SER A 16 -3.69 -14.22 -8.99
CA SER A 16 -4.66 -15.31 -8.88
C SER A 16 -3.93 -16.58 -8.43
N MET A 17 -4.23 -17.02 -7.21
CA MET A 17 -3.86 -18.30 -6.59
C MET A 17 -2.41 -18.37 -6.05
N THR A 18 -2.26 -18.23 -4.73
CA THR A 18 -1.72 -19.24 -3.78
C THR A 18 -1.38 -18.52 -2.47
N VAL A 19 -1.74 -19.11 -1.33
CA VAL A 19 -1.53 -18.56 0.02
C VAL A 19 -0.38 -19.33 0.68
N ILE A 20 0.75 -18.69 1.00
CA ILE A 20 1.74 -19.24 1.95
C ILE A 20 2.30 -18.12 2.83
N ALA A 21 2.01 -18.25 4.13
CA ALA A 21 2.50 -17.39 5.20
C ALA A 21 4.02 -17.19 5.18
N SER A 22 4.48 -15.95 5.37
CA SER A 22 5.85 -15.66 5.79
C SER A 22 5.91 -14.47 6.74
N CYS A 23 6.36 -14.75 7.96
CA CYS A 23 6.76 -13.75 8.95
C CYS A 23 8.12 -13.18 8.55
N GLY A 24 8.17 -11.89 8.22
CA GLY A 24 9.39 -11.11 8.04
C GLY A 24 9.27 -9.81 8.81
N GLY A 25 10.12 -9.61 9.81
CA GLY A 25 10.18 -8.40 10.62
C GLY A 25 10.50 -7.17 9.77
N SER A 26 9.46 -6.47 9.34
CA SER A 26 9.53 -5.08 8.89
C SER A 26 9.03 -4.19 10.01
N SER A 27 9.62 -3.02 10.14
CA SER A 27 9.15 -1.89 10.96
C SER A 27 7.78 -1.32 10.51
N ALA A 28 7.11 -2.01 9.60
CA ALA A 28 5.77 -1.70 9.14
C ALA A 28 4.74 -2.09 10.22
N PRO A 29 3.65 -1.33 10.36
CA PRO A 29 2.50 -1.77 11.15
C PRO A 29 2.05 -3.17 10.75
N SER A 30 1.62 -3.99 11.71
CA SER A 30 1.17 -5.36 11.42
C SER A 30 -0.18 -5.35 10.71
N ASN A 31 -0.45 -6.43 9.96
CA ASN A 31 -1.78 -6.68 9.36
C ASN A 31 -2.91 -6.63 10.39
N GLU A 32 -2.66 -7.10 11.62
CA GLU A 32 -3.65 -7.09 12.70
C GLU A 32 -3.96 -5.67 13.17
N ASN A 33 -2.94 -4.82 13.32
CA ASN A 33 -3.11 -3.43 13.75
C ASN A 33 -3.91 -2.64 12.71
N VAL A 34 -3.57 -2.81 11.43
CA VAL A 34 -4.25 -2.12 10.33
C VAL A 34 -5.67 -2.63 10.14
N LYS A 35 -5.89 -3.94 10.24
CA LYS A 35 -7.23 -4.52 10.22
C LYS A 35 -8.11 -3.94 11.32
N ALA A 36 -7.58 -3.79 12.54
CA ALA A 36 -8.34 -3.21 13.64
C ALA A 36 -8.74 -1.75 13.36
N ALA A 37 -7.86 -0.96 12.74
CA ALA A 37 -8.20 0.40 12.29
C ALA A 37 -9.28 0.38 11.20
N ILE A 38 -9.18 -0.53 10.22
CA ILE A 38 -10.18 -0.68 9.16
C ILE A 38 -11.55 -1.04 9.72
N GLU A 39 -11.61 -2.04 10.60
CA GLU A 39 -12.88 -2.47 11.21
C GLU A 39 -13.55 -1.37 12.05
N LYS A 40 -12.77 -0.46 12.66
CA LYS A 40 -13.31 0.72 13.34
C LYS A 40 -13.91 1.69 12.33
N TYR A 41 -13.16 2.02 11.28
CA TYR A 41 -13.64 2.92 10.23
C TYR A 41 -14.92 2.41 9.58
N ASP A 42 -14.99 1.12 9.22
CA ASP A 42 -16.17 0.51 8.59
C ASP A 42 -17.41 0.51 9.49
N LYS A 43 -17.22 0.54 10.82
CA LYS A 43 -18.31 0.68 11.80
C LYS A 43 -18.76 2.13 11.98
N GLY A 44 -18.06 3.10 11.38
CA GLY A 44 -18.28 4.52 11.56
C GLY A 44 -17.67 5.09 12.85
N ASP A 45 -16.74 4.35 13.48
CA ASP A 45 -16.03 4.84 14.65
C ASP A 45 -14.95 5.85 14.24
N ASN A 46 -14.69 6.83 15.11
CA ASN A 46 -13.56 7.75 14.93
C ASN A 46 -12.23 7.01 15.13
N LEU A 47 -11.33 7.12 14.16
CA LEU A 47 -9.98 6.62 14.27
C LEU A 47 -9.15 7.51 15.20
N THR A 48 -8.36 6.89 16.07
CA THR A 48 -7.40 7.61 16.91
C THR A 48 -6.17 8.02 16.09
N GLU A 49 -5.35 8.94 16.62
CA GLU A 49 -4.06 9.28 16.00
C GLU A 49 -3.16 8.06 15.79
N SER A 50 -3.22 7.08 16.70
CA SER A 50 -2.47 5.82 16.55
C SER A 50 -3.03 4.93 15.45
N ASP A 51 -4.36 4.89 15.26
CA ASP A 51 -5.00 4.15 14.18
C ASP A 51 -4.59 4.76 12.83
N TRP A 52 -4.64 6.09 12.71
CA TRP A 52 -4.14 6.81 11.53
C TRP A 52 -2.67 6.56 11.26
N SER A 53 -1.82 6.58 12.31
CA SER A 53 -0.40 6.29 12.15
C SER A 53 -0.14 4.87 11.65
N ALA A 54 -0.96 3.90 12.08
CA ALA A 54 -0.88 2.53 11.60
C ALA A 54 -1.30 2.43 10.13
N VAL A 55 -2.40 3.09 9.73
CA VAL A 55 -2.86 3.09 8.34
C VAL A 55 -1.83 3.75 7.41
N ILE A 56 -1.42 4.99 7.72
CA ILE A 56 -0.47 5.75 6.89
C ILE A 56 0.89 5.05 6.83
N GLY A 57 1.40 4.58 7.96
CA GLY A 57 2.68 3.88 8.02
C GLY A 57 2.67 2.55 7.27
N TYR A 58 1.52 1.88 7.19
CA TYR A 58 1.38 0.64 6.43
C TYR A 58 1.39 0.89 4.92
N VAL A 59 0.68 1.91 4.45
CA VAL A 59 0.72 2.31 3.04
C VAL A 59 2.12 2.80 2.66
N ASP A 60 2.78 3.57 3.53
CA ASP A 60 4.14 4.05 3.30
C ASP A 60 5.17 2.90 3.16
N ALA A 61 5.10 1.91 4.06
CA ALA A 61 5.95 0.73 3.97
C ALA A 61 5.65 -0.13 2.73
N ALA A 62 4.38 -0.26 2.35
CA ALA A 62 4.00 -0.95 1.12
C ALA A 62 4.58 -0.27 -0.10
N MET A 63 4.53 1.06 -0.16
CA MET A 63 5.14 1.84 -1.23
C MET A 63 6.66 1.62 -1.30
N ASP A 64 7.37 1.66 -0.17
CA ASP A 64 8.82 1.42 -0.15
C ASP A 64 9.22 0.06 -0.74
N ASP A 65 8.42 -0.97 -0.47
CA ASP A 65 8.64 -2.31 -1.01
C ASP A 65 8.19 -2.46 -2.49
N MET A 66 7.14 -1.76 -2.90
CA MET A 66 6.58 -1.83 -4.25
C MET A 66 7.37 -1.01 -5.29
N LEU A 67 7.96 0.12 -4.90
CA LEU A 67 8.67 1.03 -5.81
C LEU A 67 9.84 0.35 -6.57
N PRO A 68 10.71 -0.46 -5.92
CA PRO A 68 11.75 -1.20 -6.64
C PRO A 68 11.17 -2.15 -7.69
N ILE A 69 10.05 -2.82 -7.38
CA ILE A 69 9.39 -3.74 -8.32
C ILE A 69 8.81 -2.98 -9.51
N TYR A 70 8.20 -1.82 -9.27
CA TYR A 70 7.71 -0.96 -10.35
C TYR A 70 8.84 -0.53 -11.30
N LYS A 71 10.02 -0.22 -10.75
CA LYS A 71 11.20 0.08 -11.55
C LYS A 71 11.65 -1.13 -12.38
N GLU A 72 11.71 -2.33 -11.79
CA GLU A 72 12.05 -3.56 -12.51
C GLU A 72 11.05 -3.86 -13.64
N ILE A 73 9.75 -3.62 -13.43
CA ILE A 73 8.70 -3.77 -14.47
C ILE A 73 8.96 -2.82 -15.63
N ASN A 74 9.19 -1.53 -15.35
CA ASN A 74 9.43 -0.53 -16.38
C ASN A 74 10.70 -0.83 -17.18
N GLU A 75 11.75 -1.31 -16.53
CA GLU A 75 12.99 -1.75 -17.19
C GLU A 75 12.76 -2.99 -18.07
N ALA A 76 12.01 -3.99 -17.59
CA ALA A 76 11.67 -5.18 -18.35
C ALA A 76 10.82 -4.83 -19.60
N GLN A 77 9.82 -3.96 -19.44
CA GLN A 77 8.99 -3.47 -20.55
C GLN A 77 9.82 -2.69 -21.59
N SER A 78 10.69 -1.78 -21.12
CA SER A 78 11.53 -0.95 -22.00
C SER A 78 12.58 -1.76 -22.77
N SER A 79 13.06 -2.87 -22.19
CA SER A 79 14.04 -3.77 -22.81
C SER A 79 13.42 -4.91 -23.62
N GLY A 80 12.10 -5.11 -23.52
CA GLY A 80 11.41 -6.27 -24.12
C GLY A 80 11.78 -7.60 -23.46
N ASP A 81 12.42 -7.58 -22.30
CA ASP A 81 12.87 -8.77 -21.56
C ASP A 81 11.74 -9.32 -20.66
N TYR A 82 10.73 -9.89 -21.31
CA TYR A 82 9.57 -10.46 -20.63
C TYR A 82 9.90 -11.69 -19.77
N SER A 83 11.09 -12.29 -19.92
CA SER A 83 11.53 -13.41 -19.08
C SER A 83 11.70 -13.02 -17.61
N LYS A 84 11.93 -11.73 -17.33
CA LYS A 84 12.00 -11.19 -15.97
C LYS A 84 10.63 -11.01 -15.31
N LEU A 85 9.54 -11.03 -16.08
CA LEU A 85 8.20 -10.84 -15.53
C LEU A 85 7.78 -11.94 -14.55
N GLU A 86 8.19 -13.19 -14.76
CA GLU A 86 7.87 -14.29 -13.83
C GLU A 86 8.52 -14.08 -12.44
N SER A 87 9.76 -13.59 -12.41
CA SER A 87 10.46 -13.27 -11.15
C SER A 87 9.81 -12.08 -10.44
N ILE A 88 9.38 -11.08 -11.21
CA ILE A 88 8.64 -9.91 -10.71
C ILE A 88 7.29 -10.33 -10.15
N GLN A 89 6.57 -11.25 -10.82
CA GLN A 89 5.30 -11.79 -10.35
C GLN A 89 5.44 -12.43 -8.96
N GLY A 90 6.45 -13.28 -8.76
CA GLY A 90 6.67 -13.90 -7.44
C GLY A 90 7.00 -12.88 -6.33
N LYS A 91 7.63 -11.74 -6.67
CA LYS A 91 7.84 -10.65 -5.71
C LYS A 91 6.52 -9.91 -5.41
N ALA A 92 5.70 -9.65 -6.43
CA ALA A 92 4.40 -9.01 -6.29
C ALA A 92 3.44 -9.82 -5.41
N GLU A 93 3.39 -11.15 -5.59
CA GLU A 93 2.57 -12.05 -4.78
C GLU A 93 2.94 -11.98 -3.30
N LYS A 94 4.25 -12.02 -2.98
CA LYS A 94 4.73 -11.87 -1.60
C LYS A 94 4.37 -10.53 -0.98
N LEU A 95 4.38 -9.45 -1.77
CA LEU A 95 3.94 -8.15 -1.28
C LEU A 95 2.44 -8.10 -1.05
N ASN A 96 1.65 -8.74 -1.90
CA ASN A 96 0.21 -8.82 -1.70
C ASN A 96 -0.15 -9.59 -0.43
N GLU A 97 0.60 -10.65 -0.10
CA GLU A 97 0.45 -11.38 1.18
C GLU A 97 0.92 -10.55 2.39
N LYS A 98 2.07 -9.88 2.25
CA LYS A 98 2.63 -9.02 3.30
C LYS A 98 1.68 -7.86 3.62
N TYR A 99 1.15 -7.21 2.59
CA TYR A 99 0.28 -6.04 2.67
C TYR A 99 -1.17 -6.36 2.31
N LYS A 100 -1.72 -7.42 2.91
CA LYS A 100 -3.07 -7.94 2.61
C LYS A 100 -4.18 -6.88 2.63
N TYR A 101 -4.08 -5.89 3.53
CA TYR A 101 -5.10 -4.86 3.72
C TYR A 101 -4.75 -3.52 3.05
N LEU A 102 -3.84 -3.54 2.08
CA LEU A 102 -3.33 -2.31 1.46
C LEU A 102 -4.45 -1.52 0.77
N PHE A 103 -5.32 -2.21 0.03
CA PHE A 103 -6.40 -1.56 -0.72
C PHE A 103 -7.40 -0.89 0.22
N GLU A 104 -7.77 -1.57 1.31
CA GLU A 104 -8.65 -1.05 2.34
C GLU A 104 -8.00 0.12 3.09
N ALA A 105 -6.71 0.00 3.45
CA ALA A 105 -5.96 1.09 4.08
C ALA A 105 -5.91 2.35 3.18
N ILE A 106 -5.68 2.17 1.88
CA ILE A 106 -5.70 3.27 0.91
C ILE A 106 -7.11 3.85 0.79
N ALA A 107 -8.15 3.01 0.73
CA ALA A 107 -9.52 3.47 0.63
C ALA A 107 -9.93 4.35 1.84
N ILE A 108 -9.47 4.02 3.05
CA ILE A 108 -9.69 4.85 4.24
C ILE A 108 -9.01 6.21 4.10
N MET A 109 -7.77 6.22 3.61
CA MET A 109 -7.03 7.46 3.38
C MET A 109 -7.65 8.33 2.27
N GLU A 110 -8.23 7.72 1.23
CA GLU A 110 -8.88 8.46 0.14
C GLU A 110 -10.27 9.00 0.52
N ASN A 111 -10.98 8.32 1.43
CA ASN A 111 -12.32 8.67 1.86
C ASN A 111 -12.33 9.38 3.22
N CYS A 112 -11.18 9.82 3.74
CA CYS A 112 -11.20 10.68 4.93
C CYS A 112 -11.76 12.05 4.54
N ASP A 113 -12.77 12.52 5.28
CA ASP A 113 -13.29 13.88 5.13
C ASP A 113 -12.17 14.88 5.47
N ASP A 114 -12.12 16.01 4.77
CA ASP A 114 -11.17 17.11 5.03
C ASP A 114 -11.24 17.61 6.49
N ASN A 115 -12.34 17.32 7.20
CA ASN A 115 -12.56 17.68 8.61
C ASN A 115 -12.06 16.63 9.62
N VAL A 116 -11.49 15.50 9.19
CA VAL A 116 -10.96 14.48 10.10
C VAL A 116 -9.60 14.92 10.65
N GLU A 117 -9.52 15.05 11.98
CA GLU A 117 -8.23 15.27 12.65
C GLU A 117 -7.41 13.97 12.65
N ILE A 118 -6.49 13.85 11.69
CA ILE A 118 -5.53 12.73 11.65
C ILE A 118 -4.37 12.90 12.63
N GLY A 119 -4.19 14.12 13.16
CA GLY A 119 -3.10 14.50 14.06
C GLY A 119 -1.86 15.01 13.32
N LYS A 120 -1.19 16.03 13.88
CA LYS A 120 -0.05 16.72 13.24
C LYS A 120 1.09 15.79 12.83
N ALA A 121 1.38 14.79 13.65
CA ALA A 121 2.45 13.82 13.34
C ALA A 121 2.10 12.95 12.12
N ASN A 122 0.82 12.77 11.84
CA ASN A 122 0.32 12.00 10.70
C ASN A 122 0.12 12.86 9.45
N GLU A 123 -0.16 14.16 9.59
CA GLU A 123 -0.17 15.13 8.48
C GLU A 123 1.18 15.11 7.74
N GLU A 124 2.30 15.24 8.46
CA GLU A 124 3.63 15.22 7.86
C GLU A 124 3.93 13.87 7.16
N LYS A 125 3.46 12.76 7.75
CA LYS A 125 3.62 11.42 7.14
C LYS A 125 2.79 11.29 5.86
N ALA A 126 1.55 11.77 5.88
CA ALA A 126 0.65 11.76 4.73
C ALA A 126 1.21 12.62 3.59
N GLU A 127 1.72 13.81 3.87
CA GLU A 127 2.37 14.67 2.87
C GLU A 127 3.59 13.99 2.22
N LYS A 128 4.45 13.36 3.03
CA LYS A 128 5.61 12.61 2.53
C LYS A 128 5.18 11.44 1.65
N LEU A 129 4.14 10.72 2.05
CA LEU A 129 3.59 9.61 1.29
C LEU A 129 3.00 10.10 -0.04
N LEU A 130 2.19 11.15 -0.03
CA LEU A 130 1.62 11.76 -1.25
C LEU A 130 2.72 12.20 -2.21
N LYS A 131 3.78 12.84 -1.70
CA LYS A 131 4.95 13.21 -2.50
C LYS A 131 5.64 11.98 -3.09
N LYS A 132 5.88 10.93 -2.29
CA LYS A 132 6.50 9.67 -2.74
C LYS A 132 5.68 9.02 -3.87
N MET A 133 4.36 8.99 -3.73
CA MET A 133 3.46 8.45 -4.75
C MET A 133 3.44 9.29 -6.03
N GLY A 134 3.49 10.62 -5.91
CA GLY A 134 3.61 11.53 -7.05
C GLY A 134 4.94 11.40 -7.79
N ASP A 135 6.06 11.35 -7.06
CA ASP A 135 7.42 11.17 -7.64
C ASP A 135 7.54 9.83 -8.38
N ALA A 136 6.81 8.81 -7.93
CA ALA A 136 6.75 7.49 -8.56
C ALA A 136 5.81 7.39 -9.77
N GLY A 137 5.04 8.43 -10.08
CA GLY A 137 4.03 8.41 -11.14
C GLY A 137 2.81 7.51 -10.83
N VAL A 138 2.54 7.26 -9.55
CA VAL A 138 1.39 6.45 -9.09
C VAL A 138 0.13 7.31 -8.91
N LEU A 139 0.30 8.62 -8.67
CA LEU A 139 -0.73 9.68 -8.62
C LEU A 139 -0.75 10.55 -9.87
#